data_AF-A0A1V6GED5-F1
#
_entry.id   AF-A0A1V6GED5-F1
#
_cell.length_a   1.000
_cell.length_b   1.000
_cell.length_c   1.000
_cell.angle_alpha   90.00
_cell.angle_beta   90.00
_cell.angle_gamma   90.00
#
_symmetry.space_group_name_H-M   'P 1'
#
loop_
_entity.id
_entity.type
_entity.pdbx_description
1 polymer ?
#
loop_
_entity_poly.entity_id
_entity_poly.type
_entity_poly.pdbx_seq_one_letter_code
_entity_poly.pdbx_strand_id
1 'polypeptide(L)'
;MLAVVVDDAAMGVTEVVRGDDLLPATPRQLLLYRALDLAPPAFIHVPLVVSEEGRRLAKRHGDTRIGALRAAGLAPEQVIGLLAWWCGWAAWGERLTLRELLPRFDLATLRREPAVLTPQVKAALKIQDAGGDDARLSSK
;
A
#
# COMPACT_ATOMS: atom_id res chain seq x y z
N MET A 1 2.05 11.70 16.87
CA MET A 1 3.46 11.26 16.74
C MET A 1 4.03 10.75 18.06
N LEU A 2 3.80 11.41 19.21
CA LEU A 2 4.27 10.92 20.51
C LEU A 2 3.78 9.49 20.82
N ALA A 3 2.47 9.23 20.71
CA ALA A 3 1.90 7.90 20.95
C ALA A 3 2.63 6.80 20.16
N VAL A 4 2.77 6.99 18.84
CA VAL A 4 3.47 6.03 17.96
C VAL A 4 4.89 5.73 18.42
N VAL A 5 5.68 6.75 18.82
CA VAL A 5 7.06 6.54 19.28
C VAL A 5 7.11 5.74 20.58
N VAL A 6 6.21 6.04 21.52
CA VAL A 6 6.14 5.34 22.80
C VAL A 6 5.67 3.90 22.59
N ASP A 7 4.68 3.67 21.73
CA ASP A 7 4.13 2.35 21.44
C ASP A 7 5.16 1.47 20.70
N ASP A 8 5.82 1.99 19.66
CA ASP A 8 6.86 1.27 18.92
C ASP A 8 7.98 0.81 19.87
N ALA A 9 8.44 1.68 20.77
CA ALA A 9 9.48 1.35 21.74
C ALA A 9 9.00 0.33 22.79
N ALA A 10 7.80 0.52 23.34
CA ALA A 10 7.22 -0.39 24.33
C ALA A 10 6.97 -1.79 23.77
N MET A 11 6.64 -1.89 22.47
CA MET A 11 6.41 -3.15 21.77
C MET A 11 7.69 -3.77 21.21
N GLY A 12 8.84 -3.11 21.32
CA GLY A 12 10.12 -3.61 20.81
C GLY A 12 10.17 -3.68 19.28
N VAL A 13 9.51 -2.75 18.58
CA VAL A 13 9.52 -2.69 17.12
C VAL A 13 10.94 -2.39 16.63
N THR A 14 11.48 -3.24 15.77
CA THR A 14 12.83 -3.09 15.19
C THR A 14 12.81 -2.45 13.81
N GLU A 15 11.75 -2.65 13.04
CA GLU A 15 11.60 -2.16 11.67
C GLU A 15 10.17 -1.64 11.45
N VAL A 16 10.07 -0.40 10.96
CA VAL A 16 8.80 0.25 10.60
C VAL A 16 8.70 0.36 9.08
N VAL A 17 7.84 -0.47 8.48
CA VAL A 17 7.50 -0.42 7.05
C VAL A 17 6.20 0.35 6.87
N ARG A 18 6.23 1.45 6.10
CA ARG A 18 5.06 2.33 5.91
C ARG A 18 5.12 3.12 4.60
N GLY A 19 4.03 3.77 4.22
CA GLY A 19 3.98 4.64 3.03
C GLY A 19 4.97 5.82 3.10
N ASP A 20 5.51 6.21 1.95
CA ASP A 20 6.43 7.34 1.79
C ASP A 20 5.79 8.71 2.05
N ASP A 21 4.46 8.80 2.08
CA ASP A 21 3.73 9.98 2.53
C ASP A 21 4.00 10.33 4.00
N LEU A 22 4.48 9.36 4.78
CA LEU A 22 4.88 9.55 6.18
C LEU A 22 6.38 9.89 6.33
N LEU A 23 7.14 9.95 5.23
CA LEU A 23 8.56 10.31 5.27
C LEU A 23 8.81 11.66 5.98
N PRO A 24 8.04 12.75 5.71
CA PRO A 24 8.24 14.04 6.38
C PRO A 24 8.01 14.03 7.90
N ALA A 25 7.30 13.02 8.44
CA ALA A 25 7.08 12.87 9.88
C ALA A 25 8.27 12.20 10.59
N THR A 26 9.10 11.45 9.87
CA THR A 26 10.21 10.64 10.42
C THR A 26 11.23 11.48 11.20
N PRO A 27 11.71 12.65 10.71
CA PRO A 27 12.66 13.46 11.46
C PRO A 27 12.13 13.87 12.85
N ARG A 28 10.83 14.18 12.94
CA ARG A 28 10.21 14.55 14.21
C ARG A 28 10.06 13.35 15.15
N GLN A 29 9.79 12.17 14.62
CA GLN A 29 9.80 10.94 15.41
C GLN A 29 11.21 10.64 15.95
N LEU A 30 12.26 10.78 15.13
CA LEU A 30 13.64 10.58 15.58
C LEU A 30 14.05 11.55 16.69
N LEU A 31 13.58 12.80 16.64
CA LEU A 31 13.77 13.77 17.74
C LEU A 31 13.08 13.31 19.03
N LEU A 32 11.89 12.71 18.94
CA LEU A 32 11.18 12.16 20.11
C LEU A 32 11.90 10.93 20.68
N TYR A 33 12.36 10.00 19.83
CA TYR A 33 13.17 8.86 20.27
C TYR A 33 14.40 9.34 21.04
N ARG A 34 15.13 10.33 20.51
CA ARG A 34 16.28 10.95 21.19
C ARG A 34 15.88 11.63 22.50
N ALA A 35 14.80 12.39 22.52
CA ALA A 35 14.38 13.14 23.72
C ALA A 35 13.92 12.23 24.87
N LEU A 36 13.44 11.03 24.54
CA LEU A 36 12.99 10.02 25.50
C LEU A 36 14.05 8.97 25.84
N ASP A 37 15.27 9.11 25.30
CA ASP A 37 16.35 8.13 25.43
C ASP A 37 15.97 6.71 24.97
N LEU A 38 15.23 6.63 23.86
CA LEU A 38 14.76 5.40 23.24
C LEU A 38 15.53 5.09 21.96
N ALA A 39 15.78 3.81 21.69
CA ALA A 39 16.37 3.36 20.43
C ALA A 39 15.33 3.43 19.30
N PRO A 40 15.59 4.16 18.19
CA PRO A 40 14.68 4.20 17.05
C PRO A 40 14.75 2.90 16.23
N PRO A 41 13.64 2.45 15.62
CA PRO A 41 13.64 1.36 14.65
C PRO A 41 14.30 1.79 13.33
N ALA A 42 14.63 0.82 12.48
CA ALA A 42 14.89 1.09 11.08
C ALA A 42 13.58 1.51 10.39
N PHE A 43 13.63 2.55 9.55
CA PHE A 43 12.46 3.01 8.80
C PHE A 43 12.59 2.64 7.32
N ILE A 44 11.54 2.01 6.78
CA ILE A 44 11.41 1.68 5.37
C ILE A 44 10.14 2.36 4.84
N HIS A 45 10.33 3.24 3.86
CA HIS A 45 9.26 4.01 3.23
C HIS A 45 8.96 3.45 1.85
N VAL A 46 7.78 2.86 1.68
CA VAL A 46 7.34 2.28 0.41
C VAL A 46 6.56 3.29 -0.41
N PRO A 47 6.82 3.42 -1.72
CA PRO A 47 6.05 4.31 -2.59
C PRO A 47 4.56 3.99 -2.57
N LEU A 48 3.72 5.01 -2.63
CA LEU A 48 2.28 4.81 -2.72
C LEU A 48 1.84 4.16 -4.03
N VAL A 49 0.66 3.55 -3.98
CA VAL A 49 -0.11 3.26 -5.19
C VAL A 49 -0.77 4.54 -5.68
N VAL A 50 -0.63 4.83 -6.98
CA VAL A 50 -1.13 6.05 -7.64
C VAL A 50 -2.02 5.70 -8.84
N SER A 51 -2.82 6.68 -9.28
CA SER A 51 -3.56 6.59 -10.55
C SER A 51 -2.61 6.66 -11.75
N GLU A 52 -3.11 6.42 -12.96
CA GLU A 52 -2.34 6.59 -14.21
C GLU A 52 -1.77 8.00 -14.37
N GLU A 53 -2.46 9.02 -13.85
CA GLU A 53 -2.00 10.40 -13.84
C GLU A 53 -1.02 10.72 -12.70
N GLY A 54 -0.57 9.70 -11.95
CA GLY A 54 0.37 9.85 -10.83
C GLY A 54 -0.25 10.47 -9.57
N ARG A 55 -1.58 10.58 -9.50
CA ARG A 55 -2.26 11.15 -8.32
C ARG A 55 -2.50 10.09 -7.26
N ARG A 56 -2.50 10.49 -5.98
CA ARG A 56 -2.92 9.59 -4.89
C ARG A 56 -4.32 9.05 -5.18
N LEU A 57 -4.50 7.76 -4.93
CA LEU A 57 -5.80 7.13 -5.08
C LEU A 57 -6.83 7.79 -4.16
N ALA A 58 -7.96 8.14 -4.76
CA ALA A 58 -9.18 8.63 -4.14
C ALA A 58 -10.38 7.78 -4.61
N LYS A 59 -11.54 7.91 -3.94
CA LYS A 59 -12.76 7.12 -4.21
C LYS A 59 -13.20 7.07 -5.69
N ARG A 60 -12.86 8.10 -6.48
CA ARG A 60 -13.17 8.19 -7.92
C ARG A 60 -12.45 7.15 -8.79
N HIS A 61 -11.32 6.60 -8.35
CA HIS A 61 -10.54 5.62 -9.14
C HIS A 61 -10.97 4.17 -8.88
N GLY A 62 -12.21 4.00 -8.39
CA GLY A 62 -12.79 2.70 -8.05
C GLY A 62 -12.62 2.29 -6.59
N ASP A 63 -13.35 1.25 -6.20
CA ASP A 63 -13.34 0.73 -4.85
C ASP A 63 -12.21 -0.29 -4.65
N THR A 64 -11.11 0.17 -4.07
CA THR A 64 -9.90 -0.65 -3.81
C THR A 64 -9.94 -1.37 -2.46
N ARG A 65 -11.05 -1.31 -1.73
CA ARG A 65 -11.16 -1.97 -0.43
C ARG A 65 -11.13 -3.49 -0.60
N ILE A 66 -10.42 -4.18 0.28
CA ILE A 66 -10.38 -5.66 0.32
C ILE A 66 -11.78 -6.27 0.35
N GLY A 67 -12.73 -5.65 1.06
CA GLY A 67 -14.13 -6.09 1.08
C GLY A 67 -14.82 -6.04 -0.28
N ALA A 68 -14.54 -5.03 -1.10
CA ALA A 68 -15.05 -4.91 -2.47
C ALA A 68 -14.42 -5.95 -3.39
N LEU A 69 -13.09 -6.14 -3.32
CA LEU A 69 -12.39 -7.19 -4.09
C LEU A 69 -12.97 -8.59 -3.78
N ARG A 70 -13.22 -8.87 -2.49
CA ARG A 70 -13.85 -10.12 -2.05
C ARG A 70 -15.27 -10.26 -2.59
N ALA A 71 -16.09 -9.21 -2.54
CA ALA A 71 -17.45 -9.21 -3.09
C ALA A 71 -17.48 -9.41 -4.61
N ALA A 72 -16.46 -8.93 -5.33
CA ALA A 72 -16.26 -9.19 -6.76
C ALA A 72 -15.77 -10.63 -7.07
N GLY A 73 -15.63 -11.49 -6.04
CA GLY A 73 -15.21 -12.88 -6.18
C GLY A 73 -13.73 -13.04 -6.53
N LEU A 74 -12.86 -12.13 -6.09
CA LEU A 74 -11.42 -12.35 -6.18
C LEU A 74 -10.95 -13.34 -5.12
N ALA A 75 -10.13 -14.29 -5.55
CA ALA A 75 -9.44 -15.16 -4.62
C ALA A 75 -8.28 -14.41 -3.94
N PRO A 76 -8.01 -14.68 -2.65
CA PRO A 76 -6.89 -14.06 -1.93
C PRO A 76 -5.55 -14.23 -2.64
N GLU A 77 -5.31 -15.38 -3.29
CA GLU A 77 -4.05 -15.69 -3.95
C GLU A 77 -3.78 -14.79 -5.16
N GLN A 78 -4.84 -14.29 -5.82
CA GLN A 78 -4.70 -13.32 -6.90
C GLN A 78 -4.27 -11.95 -6.38
N VAL A 79 -4.87 -11.53 -5.25
CA VAL A 79 -4.53 -10.25 -4.62
C VAL A 79 -3.09 -10.31 -4.10
N ILE A 80 -2.72 -11.39 -3.41
CA ILE A 80 -1.35 -11.61 -2.90
C ILE A 80 -0.35 -11.64 -4.05
N GLY A 81 -0.62 -12.39 -5.12
CA GLY A 81 0.28 -12.47 -6.27
C GLY A 81 0.49 -11.12 -6.97
N LEU A 82 -0.56 -10.31 -7.09
CA LEU A 82 -0.46 -8.96 -7.66
C LEU A 82 0.34 -8.00 -6.77
N LEU A 83 0.11 -8.04 -5.44
CA LEU A 83 0.90 -7.26 -4.49
C LEU A 83 2.38 -7.70 -4.51
N ALA A 84 2.63 -9.02 -4.54
CA ALA A 84 3.98 -9.58 -4.66
C ALA A 84 4.68 -9.15 -5.95
N TRP A 85 3.97 -9.11 -7.07
CA TRP A 85 4.50 -8.60 -8.33
C TRP A 85 4.91 -7.11 -8.22
N TRP A 86 4.11 -6.27 -7.56
CA TRP A 86 4.50 -4.88 -7.31
C TRP A 86 5.74 -4.75 -6.42
N CYS A 87 5.93 -5.67 -5.48
CA CYS A 87 7.12 -5.75 -4.62
C CYS A 87 8.33 -6.40 -5.30
N GLY A 88 8.21 -6.90 -6.53
CA GLY A 88 9.29 -7.58 -7.26
C GLY A 88 9.50 -9.05 -6.85
N TRP A 89 8.57 -9.65 -6.12
CA TRP A 89 8.67 -11.02 -5.57
C TRP A 89 7.94 -12.08 -6.40
N ALA A 90 7.23 -11.67 -7.46
CA ALA A 90 6.47 -12.56 -8.33
C ALA A 90 6.39 -12.01 -9.76
N ALA A 91 6.11 -12.88 -10.73
CA ALA A 91 5.74 -12.50 -12.08
C ALA A 91 4.27 -12.07 -12.15
N TRP A 92 3.94 -11.31 -13.20
CA TRP A 92 2.57 -10.85 -13.45
C TRP A 92 1.61 -12.05 -13.61
N GLY A 93 0.50 -12.03 -12.89
CA GLY A 93 -0.56 -13.04 -12.98
C GLY A 93 -0.33 -14.30 -12.14
N GLU A 94 0.81 -14.43 -11.45
CA GLU A 94 0.99 -15.50 -10.47
C GLU A 94 -0.07 -15.43 -9.38
N ARG A 95 -0.51 -16.61 -8.91
CA ARG A 95 -1.43 -16.76 -7.78
C ARG A 95 -0.65 -17.41 -6.66
N LEU A 96 -0.50 -16.71 -5.55
CA LEU A 96 0.37 -17.14 -4.45
C LEU A 96 -0.37 -17.08 -3.12
N THR A 97 -0.19 -18.11 -2.31
CA THR A 97 -0.46 -18.03 -0.88
C THR A 97 0.66 -17.27 -0.17
N LEU A 98 0.40 -16.76 1.04
CA LEU A 98 1.46 -16.14 1.85
C LEU A 98 2.61 -17.12 2.16
N ARG A 99 2.32 -18.42 2.28
CA ARG A 99 3.33 -19.45 2.54
C ARG A 99 4.29 -19.61 1.35
N GLU A 100 3.78 -19.53 0.13
CA GLU A 100 4.59 -19.58 -1.09
C GLU A 100 5.38 -18.30 -1.35
N LEU A 101 4.86 -17.16 -0.85
CA LEU A 101 5.54 -15.86 -0.95
C LEU A 101 6.70 -15.73 0.04
N LEU A 102 6.59 -16.32 1.23
CA LEU A 102 7.60 -16.20 2.30
C LEU A 102 9.06 -16.44 1.85
N PRO A 103 9.41 -17.51 1.09
CA PRO A 103 10.78 -17.71 0.63
C PRO A 103 11.27 -16.71 -0.43
N ARG A 104 10.38 -15.89 -0.98
CA ARG A 104 10.69 -14.88 -2.02
C ARG A 104 10.76 -13.46 -1.48
N PHE A 105 10.42 -13.28 -0.20
CA PHE A 105 10.39 -11.97 0.44
C PHE A 105 11.80 -11.41 0.58
N ASP A 106 12.02 -10.26 -0.03
CA ASP A 106 13.26 -9.50 0.10
C ASP A 106 12.96 -8.00 0.05
N LEU A 107 13.27 -7.28 1.14
CA LEU A 107 13.07 -5.83 1.20
C LEU A 107 13.99 -5.08 0.23
N ALA A 108 15.13 -5.66 -0.16
CA ALA A 108 16.06 -5.05 -1.10
C ALA A 108 15.51 -4.98 -2.53
N THR A 109 14.52 -5.81 -2.88
CA THR A 109 13.88 -5.81 -4.21
C THR A 109 12.71 -4.84 -4.31
N LEU A 110 12.36 -4.16 -3.22
CA LEU A 110 11.25 -3.20 -3.24
C LEU A 110 11.55 -2.07 -4.22
N ARG A 111 10.54 -1.78 -5.05
CA ARG A 111 10.59 -0.71 -6.04
C ARG A 111 10.63 0.66 -5.36
N ARG A 112 11.31 1.60 -5.99
CA ARG A 112 11.42 2.99 -5.52
C ARG A 112 10.41 3.92 -6.20
N GLU A 113 9.84 3.48 -7.32
CA GLU A 113 8.79 4.20 -8.04
C GLU A 113 7.40 3.83 -7.52
N PRO A 114 6.43 4.76 -7.59
CA PRO A 114 5.03 4.46 -7.29
C PRO A 114 4.48 3.29 -8.11
N ALA A 115 3.67 2.45 -7.45
CA ALA A 115 2.88 1.44 -8.14
C ALA A 115 1.71 2.11 -8.85
N VAL A 116 1.58 1.93 -10.16
CA VAL A 116 0.52 2.57 -10.95
C VAL A 116 -0.66 1.61 -11.09
N LEU A 117 -1.86 2.10 -10.76
CA LEU A 117 -3.13 1.38 -10.95
C LEU A 117 -3.60 1.47 -12.41
N THR A 118 -2.86 0.82 -13.31
CA THR A 118 -3.12 0.78 -14.75
C THR A 118 -4.44 0.08 -15.09
N PRO A 119 -4.99 0.19 -16.32
CA PRO A 119 -6.22 -0.49 -16.69
C PRO A 119 -6.09 -2.01 -16.60
N GLN A 120 -4.90 -2.53 -16.91
CA GLN A 120 -4.56 -3.95 -16.77
C GLN A 120 -4.62 -4.41 -15.31
N VAL A 121 -4.11 -3.60 -14.37
CA VAL A 121 -4.22 -3.87 -12.93
C VAL A 121 -5.66 -3.78 -12.46
N LYS A 122 -6.39 -2.75 -12.85
CA LYS A 122 -7.81 -2.61 -12.50
C LYS A 122 -8.60 -3.80 -12.99
N ALA A 123 -8.39 -4.25 -14.23
CA ALA A 123 -9.04 -5.43 -14.79
C ALA A 123 -8.69 -6.71 -14.00
N ALA A 124 -7.41 -6.91 -13.67
CA ALA A 124 -6.96 -8.06 -12.87
C ALA A 124 -7.58 -8.06 -11.46
N LEU A 125 -7.78 -6.88 -10.88
CA LEU A 125 -8.42 -6.70 -9.58
C LEU A 125 -9.96 -6.58 -9.65
N LYS A 126 -10.55 -6.65 -10.85
CA LYS A 126 -11.97 -6.32 -11.11
C LYS A 126 -12.42 -4.99 -10.48
N ILE A 127 -11.51 -4.01 -10.42
CA ILE A 127 -11.81 -2.66 -9.97
C ILE A 127 -12.47 -1.92 -11.13
N GLN A 128 -13.67 -1.40 -10.88
CA GLN A 128 -14.37 -0.52 -11.79
C GLN A 128 -14.19 0.92 -11.31
N ASP A 129 -13.91 1.84 -12.23
CA ASP A 129 -13.97 3.25 -11.90
C ASP A 129 -15.37 3.61 -11.42
N ALA A 130 -15.47 4.53 -10.46
CA ALA A 130 -16.76 5.02 -10.05
C ALA A 130 -17.37 5.74 -11.26
N GLY A 131 -18.39 5.14 -11.88
CA GLY A 131 -19.13 5.77 -12.97
C GLY A 131 -19.52 7.18 -12.54
N GLY A 132 -19.26 8.16 -13.41
CA GLY A 132 -19.65 9.54 -13.19
C GLY A 132 -21.16 9.64 -13.07
N ASP A 133 -21.68 9.55 -11.86
CA ASP A 133 -23.05 9.91 -11.53
C ASP A 133 -23.11 11.44 -11.41
N ASP A 134 -22.94 12.11 -12.55
CA ASP A 134 -23.24 13.55 -12.72
C ASP A 134 -23.93 13.82 -14.06
N ALA A 135 -24.82 12.90 -14.45
CA ALA A 135 -25.74 13.06 -15.57
C ALA A 135 -27.21 13.10 -15.12
N ARG A 136 -27.51 13.78 -14.00
CA ARG A 136 -28.91 14.06 -13.57
C ARG A 136 -29.12 15.42 -12.87
N LEU A 137 -28.39 16.47 -13.27
CA LEU A 137 -28.74 17.86 -12.93
C LEU A 137 -28.71 18.75 -14.18
N SER A 138 -29.44 18.34 -15.22
CA SER A 138 -29.96 19.25 -16.24
C SER A 138 -31.36 18.78 -16.65
N SER A 139 -32.36 19.15 -15.84
CA SER A 139 -33.76 19.32 -16.24
C SER A 139 -34.59 19.71 -15.01
N LYS A 140 -34.66 21.01 -14.74
CA LYS A 140 -35.89 21.80 -14.64
C LYS A 140 -35.53 23.27 -14.40
#